data_AF-A0AAU1J8W9-F1
#
_entry.id   AF-A0AAU1J8W9-F1
#
_cell.length_a   1.000
_cell.length_b   1.000
_cell.length_c   1.000
_cell.angle_alpha   90.00
_cell.angle_beta   90.00
_cell.angle_gamma   90.00
#
_symmetry.space_group_name_H-M   'P 1'
#
loop_
_entity.id
_entity.type
_entity.pdbx_description
1 polymer ?
#
loop_
_entity_poly.entity_id
_entity_poly.type
_entity_poly.pdbx_seq_one_letter_code
_entity_poly.pdbx_strand_id
1 'polypeptide(L)'
;MTDETYTNPVLKADWSDPDVIRVGDDFYLTASSFGRVPGLPLLHSRDLVNWTLVGHALERLEPAAEFTTPRHDCGVWAPALRYHDERFWIFWGDPDQGIFQVNAPEIRGPWTQPHLLKEGKGLIDPCPLWDDDHDEAYLVHAWAKSRAGIKNRLTGHRMHPDGTTLLDDGKVIVDADRIPGWFTLEGPKLHLHDGWFWILAPAGGVGTGWQGAFRSRGFFGPYEEKVVLEQGDTDVNGPHQGAWVSTPSGEDWFLHFQQRGAYGRLVHLQPMRWDDDGWPVIGDAGAPVAVHRKPDLPPQPTAAPATDDDFPGGRYGRQWQWTANPQDGWATHHSGDGLRLTCARTTDTDDLRRLPNLLTQRLPAEPVAVEVELRLHSQEVGARAGLAVLGDAYSWIGLQRGADGTVMFVHRFAEPVADRERDASEPCPAPSGRVHLRIEIGTNARCRFFYDVGDGPRPSGQVFAATPWRWVGALLGLFALAPVGTGHAGAAGFARFRISSLH
;
A
#
# COMPACT_ATOMS: atom_id res chain seq x y z
N MET A 1 20.71 -6.47 -18.59
CA MET A 1 19.72 -7.57 -18.44
C MET A 1 19.31 -7.95 -19.84
N THR A 2 19.37 -9.24 -20.18
CA THR A 2 18.74 -9.74 -21.40
C THR A 2 17.23 -9.69 -21.22
N ASP A 3 16.48 -9.68 -22.32
CA ASP A 3 15.01 -9.62 -22.29
C ASP A 3 14.36 -10.87 -21.67
N GLU A 4 15.16 -11.88 -21.30
CA GLU A 4 14.77 -13.20 -20.83
C GLU A 4 14.67 -13.33 -19.30
N THR A 5 15.22 -12.38 -18.53
CA THR A 5 15.27 -12.45 -17.05
C THR A 5 14.59 -11.24 -16.39
N TYR A 6 14.14 -11.41 -15.15
CA TYR A 6 13.71 -10.32 -14.27
C TYR A 6 14.57 -10.26 -13.00
N THR A 7 14.53 -9.12 -12.31
CA THR A 7 15.20 -8.90 -11.03
C THR A 7 14.18 -8.51 -9.98
N ASN A 8 14.25 -9.15 -8.82
CA ASN A 8 13.44 -8.80 -7.66
C ASN A 8 14.00 -7.57 -6.93
N PRO A 9 13.16 -6.74 -6.31
CA PRO A 9 11.69 -6.81 -6.32
C PRO A 9 11.09 -6.35 -7.66
N VAL A 10 9.98 -6.98 -8.07
CA VAL A 10 9.20 -6.61 -9.28
C VAL A 10 8.36 -5.36 -9.07
N LEU A 11 8.01 -5.03 -7.81
CA LEU A 11 7.43 -3.74 -7.45
C LEU A 11 8.27 -3.07 -6.35
N LYS A 12 8.92 -1.97 -6.71
CA LYS A 12 9.92 -1.27 -5.88
C LYS A 12 9.32 -0.10 -5.10
N ALA A 13 8.18 -0.33 -4.46
CA ALA A 13 7.53 0.59 -3.55
C ALA A 13 6.64 -0.21 -2.59
N ASP A 14 6.01 0.47 -1.63
CA ASP A 14 5.16 -0.19 -0.64
C ASP A 14 3.83 -0.71 -1.23
N TRP A 15 3.85 -1.96 -1.69
CA TRP A 15 2.69 -2.75 -2.14
C TRP A 15 2.46 -3.93 -1.19
N SER A 16 2.56 -3.63 0.10
CA SER A 16 1.86 -4.24 1.23
C SER A 16 0.80 -5.30 0.90
N ASP A 17 1.00 -6.53 1.40
CA ASP A 17 0.00 -7.61 1.36
C ASP A 17 -0.52 -7.95 -0.05
N PRO A 18 0.35 -8.24 -1.03
CA PRO A 18 -0.07 -8.46 -2.40
C PRO A 18 -0.92 -9.73 -2.49
N ASP A 19 -2.07 -9.64 -3.17
CA ASP A 19 -2.80 -10.82 -3.63
C ASP A 19 -3.02 -10.76 -5.13
N VAL A 20 -2.79 -11.89 -5.82
CA VAL A 20 -2.75 -11.97 -7.28
C VAL A 20 -3.66 -13.08 -7.77
N ILE A 21 -4.40 -12.79 -8.83
CA ILE A 21 -5.16 -13.78 -9.59
C ILE A 21 -4.87 -13.67 -11.08
N ARG A 22 -5.20 -14.73 -11.82
CA ARG A 22 -5.25 -14.74 -13.27
C ARG A 22 -6.71 -14.84 -13.74
N VAL A 23 -7.08 -14.05 -14.74
CA VAL A 23 -8.36 -14.17 -15.48
C VAL A 23 -8.03 -14.18 -16.97
N GLY A 24 -8.19 -15.34 -17.62
CA GLY A 24 -7.70 -15.53 -18.99
C GLY A 24 -6.18 -15.37 -19.06
N ASP A 25 -5.72 -14.42 -19.88
CA ASP A 25 -4.30 -14.10 -20.08
C ASP A 25 -3.81 -12.91 -19.22
N ASP A 26 -4.70 -12.33 -18.42
CA ASP A 26 -4.43 -11.13 -17.63
C ASP A 26 -4.25 -11.47 -16.14
N PHE A 27 -3.25 -10.86 -15.52
CA PHE A 27 -2.97 -10.96 -14.10
C PHE A 27 -3.35 -9.68 -13.39
N TYR A 28 -4.00 -9.81 -12.24
CA TYR A 28 -4.44 -8.69 -11.43
C TYR A 28 -3.91 -8.81 -10.01
N LEU A 29 -3.42 -7.70 -9.47
CA LEU A 29 -2.93 -7.60 -8.11
C LEU A 29 -3.72 -6.56 -7.34
N THR A 30 -4.08 -6.87 -6.10
CA THR A 30 -4.50 -5.89 -5.10
C THR A 30 -3.55 -5.91 -3.90
N ALA A 31 -3.60 -4.86 -3.08
CA ALA A 31 -2.73 -4.66 -1.93
C ALA A 31 -3.46 -3.90 -0.81
N SER A 32 -2.95 -3.97 0.41
CA SER A 32 -3.48 -3.18 1.53
C SER A 32 -3.35 -1.68 1.25
N SER A 33 -4.36 -0.92 1.67
CA SER A 33 -4.35 0.55 1.62
C SER A 33 -4.50 1.21 2.99
N PHE A 34 -4.77 0.43 4.05
CA PHE A 34 -4.99 0.94 5.40
C PHE A 34 -6.03 2.07 5.41
N GLY A 35 -5.78 3.15 6.16
CA GLY A 35 -6.62 4.33 6.25
C GLY A 35 -6.52 5.31 5.06
N ARG A 36 -6.11 4.85 3.87
CA ARG A 36 -5.89 5.70 2.69
C ARG A 36 -6.94 5.49 1.62
N VAL A 37 -7.24 6.57 0.90
CA VAL A 37 -8.29 6.58 -0.12
C VAL A 37 -7.88 7.32 -1.39
N PRO A 38 -8.24 6.86 -2.60
CA PRO A 38 -8.97 5.61 -2.83
C PRO A 38 -8.13 4.40 -2.36
N GLY A 39 -8.80 3.38 -1.82
CA GLY A 39 -8.23 2.18 -1.23
C GLY A 39 -8.31 0.98 -2.16
N LEU A 40 -7.71 -0.15 -1.77
CA LEU A 40 -7.63 -1.36 -2.60
C LEU A 40 -7.09 -1.06 -4.02
N PRO A 41 -5.82 -0.60 -4.16
CA PRO A 41 -5.23 -0.35 -5.46
C PRO A 41 -5.24 -1.60 -6.32
N LEU A 42 -5.48 -1.43 -7.62
CA LEU A 42 -5.61 -2.50 -8.59
C LEU A 42 -4.51 -2.35 -9.63
N LEU A 43 -3.67 -3.38 -9.76
CA LEU A 43 -2.60 -3.45 -10.72
C LEU A 43 -2.88 -4.54 -11.76
N HIS A 44 -2.39 -4.34 -12.97
CA HIS A 44 -2.53 -5.26 -14.09
C HIS A 44 -1.16 -5.60 -14.68
N SER A 45 -0.99 -6.85 -15.08
CA SER A 45 0.18 -7.37 -15.76
C SER A 45 -0.22 -8.49 -16.74
N ARG A 46 0.64 -8.75 -17.74
CA ARG A 46 0.57 -9.93 -18.62
C ARG A 46 1.78 -10.84 -18.51
N ASP A 47 2.77 -10.47 -17.70
CA ASP A 47 4.02 -11.24 -17.52
C ASP A 47 4.46 -11.40 -16.06
N LEU A 48 3.63 -10.99 -15.09
CA LEU A 48 3.90 -10.97 -13.64
C LEU A 48 5.08 -10.07 -13.18
N VAL A 49 5.78 -9.42 -14.11
CA VAL A 49 6.99 -8.63 -13.86
C VAL A 49 6.71 -7.13 -14.03
N ASN A 50 6.08 -6.77 -15.13
CA ASN A 50 5.74 -5.39 -15.46
C ASN A 50 4.30 -5.11 -15.07
N TRP A 51 4.10 -4.12 -14.20
CA TRP A 51 2.80 -3.85 -13.57
C TRP A 51 2.37 -2.41 -13.82
N THR A 52 1.09 -2.22 -14.11
CA THR A 52 0.47 -0.91 -14.26
C THR A 52 -0.63 -0.72 -13.22
N LEU A 53 -0.62 0.40 -12.49
CA LEU A 53 -1.76 0.78 -11.64
C LEU A 53 -2.95 1.19 -12.51
N VAL A 54 -4.00 0.38 -12.49
CA VAL A 54 -5.19 0.55 -13.35
C VAL A 54 -6.35 1.23 -12.64
N GLY A 55 -6.40 1.20 -11.31
CA GLY A 55 -7.50 1.79 -10.56
C GLY A 55 -7.43 1.45 -9.09
N HIS A 56 -8.57 1.63 -8.43
CA HIS A 56 -8.78 1.32 -7.02
C HIS A 56 -10.21 0.78 -6.89
N ALA A 57 -10.42 -0.20 -6.02
CA ALA A 57 -11.76 -0.78 -5.81
C ALA A 57 -12.61 0.01 -4.81
N LEU A 58 -11.97 0.84 -3.97
CA LEU A 58 -12.64 1.50 -2.85
C LEU A 58 -12.46 3.02 -2.91
N GLU A 59 -13.51 3.76 -3.24
CA GLU A 59 -13.43 5.23 -3.32
C GLU A 59 -13.40 5.90 -1.93
N ARG A 60 -14.02 5.26 -0.93
CA ARG A 60 -14.12 5.75 0.46
C ARG A 60 -14.08 4.58 1.44
N LEU A 61 -13.49 4.81 2.61
CA LEU A 61 -13.50 3.85 3.72
C LEU A 61 -14.81 3.93 4.50
N GLU A 62 -15.28 2.78 4.98
CA GLU A 62 -16.47 2.65 5.80
C GLU A 62 -16.14 2.04 7.18
N PRO A 63 -16.83 2.44 8.27
CA PRO A 63 -17.86 3.47 8.32
C PRO A 63 -17.30 4.89 8.12
N ALA A 64 -17.89 5.68 7.23
CA ALA A 64 -17.33 6.96 6.79
C ALA A 64 -17.02 7.95 7.93
N ALA A 65 -17.80 7.91 9.01
CA ALA A 65 -17.64 8.76 10.20
C ALA A 65 -16.32 8.50 10.97
N GLU A 66 -15.74 7.30 10.85
CA GLU A 66 -14.48 6.97 11.54
C GLU A 66 -13.24 7.40 10.77
N PHE A 67 -13.39 7.66 9.46
CA PHE A 67 -12.28 7.98 8.55
C PHE A 67 -12.31 9.44 8.09
N THR A 68 -12.88 10.34 8.89
CA THR A 68 -12.80 11.80 8.65
C THR A 68 -11.44 12.39 9.03
N THR A 69 -10.65 11.65 9.80
CA THR A 69 -9.27 11.96 10.21
C THR A 69 -8.36 10.77 9.92
N PRO A 70 -7.04 10.96 9.76
CA PRO A 70 -6.14 9.86 9.47
C PRO A 70 -6.15 8.77 10.53
N ARG A 71 -6.23 7.52 10.08
CA ARG A 71 -6.14 6.30 10.90
C ARG A 71 -5.12 5.35 10.29
N HIS A 72 -3.88 5.45 10.76
CA HIS A 72 -2.73 4.83 10.11
C HIS A 72 -2.66 3.30 10.24
N ASP A 73 -3.37 2.71 11.18
CA ASP A 73 -3.37 1.27 11.47
C ASP A 73 -4.78 0.64 11.43
N CYS A 74 -5.73 1.26 10.71
CA CYS A 74 -7.10 0.78 10.51
C CYS A 74 -7.46 0.72 9.01
N GLY A 75 -8.73 0.44 8.68
CA GLY A 75 -9.21 0.44 7.31
C GLY A 75 -8.89 -0.87 6.60
N VAL A 76 -8.32 -0.78 5.40
CA VAL A 76 -8.06 -1.96 4.56
C VAL A 76 -6.74 -2.63 4.93
N TRP A 77 -6.80 -3.68 5.76
CA TRP A 77 -5.68 -4.62 5.94
C TRP A 77 -5.69 -5.67 4.81
N ALA A 78 -4.87 -6.72 4.94
CA ALA A 78 -4.61 -7.73 3.94
C ALA A 78 -5.86 -8.15 3.14
N PRO A 79 -5.94 -7.78 1.85
CA PRO A 79 -7.06 -8.17 1.01
C PRO A 79 -6.85 -9.57 0.42
N ALA A 80 -7.95 -10.24 0.08
CA ALA A 80 -7.98 -11.37 -0.84
C ALA A 80 -8.78 -11.04 -2.09
N LEU A 81 -8.17 -11.21 -3.27
CA LEU A 81 -8.79 -11.00 -4.57
C LEU A 81 -9.15 -12.36 -5.19
N ARG A 82 -10.37 -12.52 -5.67
CA ARG A 82 -10.84 -13.73 -6.35
C ARG A 82 -11.65 -13.37 -7.60
N TYR A 83 -11.71 -14.31 -8.55
CA TYR A 83 -12.64 -14.23 -9.67
C TYR A 83 -13.55 -15.45 -9.61
N HIS A 84 -14.85 -15.22 -9.50
CA HIS A 84 -15.87 -16.24 -9.35
C HIS A 84 -17.19 -15.72 -9.90
N ASP A 85 -17.95 -16.59 -10.58
CA ASP A 85 -19.22 -16.26 -11.22
C ASP A 85 -19.14 -15.00 -12.10
N GLU A 86 -18.14 -14.98 -12.98
CA GLU A 86 -17.83 -13.88 -13.90
C GLU A 86 -17.55 -12.52 -13.24
N ARG A 87 -17.24 -12.50 -11.94
CA ARG A 87 -17.03 -11.27 -11.15
C ARG A 87 -15.72 -11.29 -10.40
N PHE A 88 -15.15 -10.11 -10.22
CA PHE A 88 -14.05 -9.87 -9.28
C PHE A 88 -14.61 -9.65 -7.89
N TRP A 89 -14.02 -10.31 -6.89
CA TRP A 89 -14.37 -10.21 -5.49
C TRP A 89 -13.14 -9.80 -4.68
N ILE A 90 -13.29 -8.84 -3.77
CA ILE A 90 -12.23 -8.47 -2.83
C ILE A 90 -12.78 -8.50 -1.41
N PHE A 91 -12.16 -9.31 -0.57
CA PHE A 91 -12.45 -9.41 0.87
C PHE A 91 -11.29 -8.81 1.65
N TRP A 92 -11.55 -8.07 2.72
CA TRP A 92 -10.49 -7.54 3.58
C TRP A 92 -10.96 -7.47 5.04
N GLY A 93 -10.01 -7.48 5.95
CA GLY A 93 -10.26 -7.19 7.36
C GLY A 93 -10.04 -5.71 7.65
N ASP A 94 -10.97 -5.10 8.38
CA ASP A 94 -10.71 -3.93 9.20
C ASP A 94 -10.56 -4.42 10.65
N PRO A 95 -9.43 -4.16 11.32
CA PRO A 95 -9.15 -4.73 12.64
C PRO A 95 -10.12 -4.25 13.73
N ASP A 96 -10.83 -3.15 13.53
CA ASP A 96 -11.75 -2.57 14.50
C ASP A 96 -13.22 -2.88 14.18
N GLN A 97 -13.56 -3.08 12.90
CA GLN A 97 -14.93 -3.25 12.42
C GLN A 97 -15.27 -4.71 12.04
N GLY A 98 -14.35 -5.43 11.40
CA GLY A 98 -14.55 -6.81 10.97
C GLY A 98 -14.23 -7.06 9.49
N ILE A 99 -14.84 -8.08 8.91
CA ILE A 99 -14.58 -8.52 7.53
C ILE A 99 -15.55 -7.84 6.58
N PHE A 100 -15.03 -7.18 5.56
CA PHE A 100 -15.80 -6.58 4.48
C PHE A 100 -15.56 -7.29 3.15
N GLN A 101 -16.50 -7.12 2.22
CA GLN A 101 -16.30 -7.46 0.81
C GLN A 101 -16.87 -6.41 -0.15
N VAL A 102 -16.27 -6.36 -1.34
CA VAL A 102 -16.82 -5.70 -2.54
C VAL A 102 -16.68 -6.63 -3.75
N ASN A 103 -17.52 -6.44 -4.75
CA ASN A 103 -17.37 -7.12 -6.04
C ASN A 103 -17.71 -6.24 -7.24
N ALA A 104 -17.28 -6.65 -8.43
CA ALA A 104 -17.49 -5.95 -9.68
C ALA A 104 -17.52 -6.92 -10.88
N PRO A 105 -18.25 -6.62 -11.96
CA PRO A 105 -18.20 -7.40 -13.20
C PRO A 105 -16.87 -7.20 -13.96
N GLU A 106 -16.19 -6.08 -13.76
CA GLU A 106 -14.89 -5.79 -14.35
C GLU A 106 -13.91 -5.29 -13.28
N ILE A 107 -12.60 -5.52 -13.46
CA ILE A 107 -11.58 -5.07 -12.52
C ILE A 107 -11.61 -3.55 -12.30
N ARG A 108 -12.02 -2.76 -13.31
CA ARG A 108 -12.13 -1.29 -13.18
C ARG A 108 -13.48 -0.83 -12.61
N GLY A 109 -14.33 -1.76 -12.18
CA GLY A 109 -15.65 -1.50 -11.66
C GLY A 109 -16.76 -1.56 -12.72
N PRO A 110 -17.98 -1.13 -12.38
CA PRO A 110 -18.34 -0.50 -11.10
C PRO A 110 -18.28 -1.49 -9.93
N TRP A 111 -17.57 -1.11 -8.87
CA TRP A 111 -17.51 -1.87 -7.63
C TRP A 111 -18.74 -1.60 -6.76
N THR A 112 -19.21 -2.63 -6.05
CA THR A 112 -20.30 -2.48 -5.07
C THR A 112 -19.86 -1.61 -3.89
N GLN A 113 -20.83 -1.11 -3.11
CA GLN A 113 -20.53 -0.56 -1.80
C GLN A 113 -19.96 -1.64 -0.86
N PRO A 114 -19.08 -1.27 0.10
CA PRO A 114 -18.58 -2.20 1.10
C PRO A 114 -19.70 -2.89 1.86
N HIS A 115 -19.71 -4.22 1.85
CA HIS A 115 -20.60 -5.05 2.63
C HIS A 115 -19.87 -5.62 3.85
N LEU A 116 -20.31 -5.29 5.06
CA LEU A 116 -19.77 -5.86 6.29
C LEU A 116 -20.28 -7.31 6.44
N LEU A 117 -19.45 -8.26 6.04
CA LEU A 117 -19.75 -9.69 6.06
C LEU A 117 -19.82 -10.24 7.49
N LYS A 118 -18.87 -9.84 8.34
CA LYS A 118 -18.79 -10.27 9.75
C LYS A 118 -18.26 -9.14 10.60
N GLU A 119 -19.11 -8.61 11.48
CA GLU A 119 -18.70 -7.65 12.50
C GLU A 119 -17.83 -8.33 13.56
N GLY A 120 -16.76 -7.65 13.99
CA GLY A 120 -15.96 -8.11 15.11
C GLY A 120 -14.56 -7.52 15.14
N LYS A 121 -13.98 -7.44 16.33
CA LYS A 121 -12.63 -6.90 16.52
C LYS A 121 -11.56 -7.94 16.23
N GLY A 122 -10.53 -7.50 15.53
CA GLY A 122 -9.33 -8.28 15.21
C GLY A 122 -9.53 -9.39 14.20
N LEU A 123 -10.63 -9.37 13.44
CA LEU A 123 -10.83 -10.27 12.29
C LEU A 123 -10.01 -9.73 11.11
N ILE A 124 -8.91 -10.40 10.78
CA ILE A 124 -7.98 -9.92 9.75
C ILE A 124 -7.72 -10.99 8.69
N ASP A 125 -7.19 -10.55 7.56
CA ASP A 125 -6.69 -11.40 6.48
C ASP A 125 -7.70 -12.45 5.98
N PRO A 126 -8.96 -12.06 5.69
CA PRO A 126 -9.96 -12.99 5.19
C PRO A 126 -9.61 -13.46 3.78
N CYS A 127 -9.89 -14.72 3.48
CA CYS A 127 -9.72 -15.29 2.16
C CYS A 127 -10.89 -16.24 1.84
N PRO A 128 -11.73 -15.91 0.84
CA PRO A 128 -12.81 -16.77 0.41
C PRO A 128 -12.34 -17.85 -0.58
N LEU A 129 -13.10 -18.93 -0.64
CA LEU A 129 -12.99 -19.99 -1.64
C LEU A 129 -14.39 -20.49 -1.99
N TRP A 130 -14.64 -20.68 -3.28
CA TRP A 130 -15.81 -21.37 -3.80
C TRP A 130 -15.39 -22.75 -4.31
N ASP A 131 -16.12 -23.77 -3.89
CA ASP A 131 -16.01 -25.15 -4.35
C ASP A 131 -17.21 -25.46 -5.24
N ASP A 132 -17.10 -25.08 -6.50
CA ASP A 132 -18.18 -25.18 -7.49
C ASP A 132 -18.60 -26.65 -7.73
N ASP A 133 -17.70 -27.61 -7.51
CA ASP A 133 -17.99 -29.05 -7.68
C ASP A 133 -18.98 -29.57 -6.63
N HIS A 134 -19.02 -28.93 -5.46
CA HIS A 134 -19.87 -29.34 -4.33
C HIS A 134 -20.95 -28.33 -3.97
N ASP A 135 -21.02 -27.19 -4.67
CA ASP A 135 -21.93 -26.06 -4.35
C ASP A 135 -21.73 -25.54 -2.91
N GLU A 136 -20.47 -25.51 -2.47
CA GLU A 136 -20.07 -25.04 -1.15
C GLU A 136 -19.15 -23.83 -1.26
N ALA A 137 -19.20 -22.93 -0.28
CA ALA A 137 -18.25 -21.83 -0.17
C ALA A 137 -17.72 -21.71 1.25
N TYR A 138 -16.50 -21.21 1.35
CA TYR A 138 -15.71 -21.19 2.57
C TYR A 138 -14.98 -19.87 2.72
N LEU A 139 -14.70 -19.51 3.97
CA LEU A 139 -13.84 -18.38 4.29
C LEU A 139 -12.91 -18.73 5.44
N VAL A 140 -11.62 -18.42 5.27
CA VAL A 140 -10.64 -18.46 6.35
C VAL A 140 -10.22 -17.05 6.71
N HIS A 141 -9.94 -16.80 7.98
CA HIS A 141 -9.33 -15.55 8.43
C HIS A 141 -8.36 -15.79 9.59
N ALA A 142 -7.49 -14.82 9.84
CA ALA A 142 -6.58 -14.77 10.97
C ALA A 142 -7.07 -13.79 12.06
N TRP A 143 -6.25 -13.60 13.09
CA TRP A 143 -6.57 -12.78 14.25
C TRP A 143 -5.49 -11.76 14.59
N ALA A 144 -5.89 -10.51 14.81
CA ALA A 144 -5.00 -9.44 15.26
C ALA A 144 -4.90 -9.41 16.80
N LYS A 145 -3.72 -9.74 17.35
CA LYS A 145 -3.47 -9.71 18.80
C LYS A 145 -3.80 -8.36 19.43
N SER A 146 -3.51 -7.27 18.70
CA SER A 146 -3.74 -5.90 19.17
C SER A 146 -5.19 -5.57 19.48
N ARG A 147 -6.16 -6.31 18.92
CA ARG A 147 -7.59 -6.03 19.08
C ARG A 147 -8.33 -7.18 19.77
N ALA A 148 -8.13 -8.40 19.30
CA ALA A 148 -8.81 -9.59 19.82
C ALA A 148 -8.06 -10.28 20.98
N GLY A 149 -6.79 -9.93 21.23
CA GLY A 149 -5.91 -10.68 22.13
C GLY A 149 -5.48 -12.05 21.60
N ILE A 150 -5.93 -12.43 20.39
CA ILE A 150 -5.64 -13.69 19.71
C ILE A 150 -4.71 -13.41 18.52
N LYS A 151 -3.75 -14.30 18.29
CA LYS A 151 -2.95 -14.42 17.05
C LYS A 151 -2.56 -15.88 16.87
N ASN A 152 -1.82 -16.20 15.82
CA ASN A 152 -1.23 -17.53 15.62
C ASN A 152 -2.29 -18.64 15.44
N ARG A 153 -3.46 -18.28 14.91
CA ARG A 153 -4.59 -19.19 14.70
C ARG A 153 -5.35 -18.77 13.46
N LEU A 154 -5.83 -19.75 12.71
CA LEU A 154 -6.72 -19.55 11.57
C LEU A 154 -8.10 -20.11 11.89
N THR A 155 -9.13 -19.32 11.59
CA THR A 155 -10.53 -19.70 11.80
C THR A 155 -11.24 -19.82 10.45
N GLY A 156 -11.86 -20.97 10.22
CA GLY A 156 -12.63 -21.26 9.02
C GLY A 156 -14.13 -21.18 9.29
N HIS A 157 -14.87 -20.74 8.28
CA HIS A 157 -16.33 -20.62 8.27
C HIS A 157 -16.88 -21.25 6.99
N ARG A 158 -18.08 -21.82 7.03
CA ARG A 158 -18.91 -21.93 5.83
C ARG A 158 -19.42 -20.55 5.42
N MET A 159 -19.45 -20.30 4.13
CA MET A 159 -19.96 -19.08 3.52
C MET A 159 -21.09 -19.46 2.57
N HIS A 160 -22.11 -18.62 2.49
CA HIS A 160 -23.12 -18.77 1.45
C HIS A 160 -22.47 -18.55 0.06
N PRO A 161 -22.81 -19.30 -0.99
CA PRO A 161 -22.18 -19.17 -2.31
C PRO A 161 -22.28 -17.78 -2.96
N ASP A 162 -23.24 -16.93 -2.54
CA ASP A 162 -23.29 -15.53 -2.99
C ASP A 162 -22.23 -14.62 -2.35
N GLY A 163 -21.41 -15.14 -1.43
CA GLY A 163 -20.33 -14.41 -0.77
C GLY A 163 -20.78 -13.35 0.24
N THR A 164 -22.07 -13.31 0.62
CA THR A 164 -22.61 -12.21 1.44
C THR A 164 -22.86 -12.55 2.90
N THR A 165 -22.81 -13.83 3.28
CA THR A 165 -23.13 -14.26 4.66
C THR A 165 -22.28 -15.46 5.06
N LEU A 166 -21.80 -15.47 6.32
CA LEU A 166 -21.21 -16.66 6.95
C LEU A 166 -22.30 -17.50 7.62
N LEU A 167 -22.22 -18.82 7.47
CA LEU A 167 -23.29 -19.75 7.85
C LEU A 167 -23.07 -20.40 9.23
N ASP A 168 -21.98 -20.05 9.91
CA ASP A 168 -21.63 -20.57 11.23
C ASP A 168 -20.84 -19.55 12.06
N ASP A 169 -20.53 -19.92 13.31
CA ASP A 169 -19.77 -19.07 14.24
C ASP A 169 -18.24 -19.11 13.99
N GLY A 170 -17.79 -20.03 13.13
CA GLY A 170 -16.39 -20.31 12.87
C GLY A 170 -15.80 -21.42 13.74
N LYS A 171 -14.80 -22.10 13.18
CA LYS A 171 -13.98 -23.12 13.87
C LYS A 171 -12.51 -22.81 13.68
N VAL A 172 -11.71 -22.91 14.76
CA VAL A 172 -10.24 -22.89 14.61
C VAL A 172 -9.82 -24.13 13.83
N ILE A 173 -9.32 -23.93 12.61
CA ILE A 173 -8.90 -24.99 11.69
C ILE A 173 -7.40 -25.25 11.72
N VAL A 174 -6.62 -24.22 12.09
CA VAL A 174 -5.19 -24.33 12.39
C VAL A 174 -4.91 -23.59 13.69
N ASP A 175 -4.44 -24.33 14.70
CA ASP A 175 -4.00 -23.78 16.00
C ASP A 175 -2.47 -23.87 16.08
N ALA A 176 -1.79 -22.84 15.55
CA ALA A 176 -0.34 -22.87 15.42
C ALA A 176 0.39 -22.70 16.76
N ASP A 177 -0.31 -22.38 17.86
CA ASP A 177 0.26 -22.47 19.22
C ASP A 177 0.64 -23.91 19.57
N ARG A 178 0.06 -24.90 18.88
CA ARG A 178 0.36 -26.33 19.08
C ARG A 178 1.46 -26.86 18.16
N ILE A 179 1.95 -26.04 17.23
CA ILE A 179 2.97 -26.44 16.27
C ILE A 179 4.31 -25.85 16.73
N PRO A 180 5.29 -26.69 17.13
CA PRO A 180 6.56 -26.20 17.67
C PRO A 180 7.26 -25.22 16.73
N GLY A 181 7.66 -24.05 17.26
CA GLY A 181 8.36 -23.02 16.51
C GLY A 181 7.44 -22.07 15.72
N TRP A 182 6.15 -22.37 15.57
CA TRP A 182 5.22 -21.48 14.87
C TRP A 182 4.66 -20.40 15.79
N PHE A 183 4.76 -19.15 15.34
CA PHE A 183 4.20 -17.99 16.03
C PHE A 183 3.76 -16.95 15.01
N THR A 184 2.74 -16.14 15.33
CA THR A 184 2.23 -15.10 14.42
C THR A 184 1.83 -15.66 13.05
N LEU A 185 1.17 -16.83 13.01
CA LEU A 185 0.48 -17.32 11.82
C LEU A 185 -0.66 -16.36 11.45
N GLU A 186 -0.62 -15.82 10.23
CA GLU A 186 -1.57 -14.85 9.67
C GLU A 186 -1.60 -14.93 8.14
N GLY A 187 -2.24 -13.99 7.45
CA GLY A 187 -2.21 -13.85 5.99
C GLY A 187 -2.65 -15.06 5.17
N PRO A 188 -3.67 -15.86 5.57
CA PRO A 188 -4.00 -17.09 4.87
C PRO A 188 -4.53 -16.83 3.45
N LYS A 189 -4.00 -17.56 2.47
CA LYS A 189 -4.57 -17.70 1.14
C LYS A 189 -5.09 -19.11 0.93
N LEU A 190 -6.41 -19.21 0.76
CA LEU A 190 -7.12 -20.47 0.59
C LEU A 190 -7.25 -20.82 -0.89
N HIS A 191 -6.96 -22.07 -1.23
CA HIS A 191 -7.05 -22.65 -2.56
C HIS A 191 -7.61 -24.07 -2.50
N LEU A 192 -8.29 -24.50 -3.56
CA LEU A 192 -8.62 -25.91 -3.79
C LEU A 192 -7.77 -26.40 -4.98
N HIS A 193 -6.96 -27.44 -4.76
CA HIS A 193 -6.08 -27.99 -5.78
C HIS A 193 -5.85 -29.48 -5.57
N ASP A 194 -6.04 -30.28 -6.62
CA ASP A 194 -5.89 -31.74 -6.61
C ASP A 194 -6.63 -32.46 -5.46
N GLY A 195 -7.84 -31.97 -5.17
CA GLY A 195 -8.71 -32.48 -4.11
C GLY A 195 -8.19 -32.19 -2.71
N TRP A 196 -7.36 -31.16 -2.55
CA TRP A 196 -6.87 -30.67 -1.26
C TRP A 196 -7.26 -29.20 -1.06
N PHE A 197 -7.72 -28.88 0.14
CA PHE A 197 -7.76 -27.52 0.64
C PHE A 197 -6.34 -27.12 1.04
N TRP A 198 -5.79 -26.12 0.37
CA TRP A 198 -4.50 -25.53 0.66
C TRP A 198 -4.68 -24.18 1.33
N ILE A 199 -3.90 -23.94 2.38
CA ILE A 199 -3.75 -22.62 2.98
C ILE A 199 -2.27 -22.25 2.91
N LEU A 200 -1.93 -21.23 2.12
CA LEU A 200 -0.61 -20.61 2.16
C LEU A 200 -0.70 -19.44 3.15
N ALA A 201 -0.04 -19.57 4.29
CA ALA A 201 -0.09 -18.58 5.37
C ALA A 201 1.32 -18.35 5.95
N PRO A 202 1.84 -17.11 5.98
CA PRO A 202 3.11 -16.83 6.62
C PRO A 202 3.03 -16.95 8.15
N ALA A 203 4.18 -17.21 8.77
CA ALA A 203 4.37 -17.15 10.21
C ALA A 203 5.72 -16.50 10.53
N GLY A 204 5.98 -16.23 11.81
CA GLY A 204 7.22 -15.61 12.30
C GLY A 204 7.22 -14.07 12.25
N GLY A 205 6.17 -13.47 11.70
CA GLY A 205 5.96 -12.02 11.61
C GLY A 205 6.66 -11.36 10.42
N VAL A 206 6.18 -10.16 10.07
CA VAL A 206 6.49 -9.42 8.84
C VAL A 206 7.98 -9.24 8.51
N GLY A 207 8.85 -9.07 9.51
CA GLY A 207 10.27 -8.75 9.29
C GLY A 207 11.23 -9.94 9.27
N THR A 208 10.85 -11.07 9.87
CA THR A 208 11.75 -12.21 10.16
C THR A 208 11.08 -13.56 9.88
N GLY A 209 9.88 -13.54 9.31
CA GLY A 209 9.05 -14.71 9.13
C GLY A 209 9.45 -15.63 7.98
N TRP A 210 8.55 -16.56 7.70
CA TRP A 210 8.61 -17.53 6.63
C TRP A 210 7.21 -17.78 6.08
N GLN A 211 7.13 -18.39 4.90
CA GLN A 211 5.89 -18.85 4.30
C GLN A 211 5.62 -20.30 4.71
N GLY A 212 4.45 -20.52 5.32
CA GLY A 212 3.88 -21.84 5.53
C GLY A 212 2.94 -22.26 4.41
N ALA A 213 2.83 -23.56 4.21
CA ALA A 213 1.74 -24.20 3.49
C ALA A 213 1.08 -25.22 4.41
N PHE A 214 -0.25 -25.28 4.35
CA PHE A 214 -1.06 -26.24 5.08
C PHE A 214 -1.98 -26.92 4.09
N ARG A 215 -2.19 -28.25 4.22
CA ARG A 215 -3.18 -28.95 3.39
C ARG A 215 -4.08 -29.89 4.17
N SER A 216 -5.32 -30.04 3.71
CA SER A 216 -6.26 -31.03 4.23
C SER A 216 -7.21 -31.54 3.14
N ARG A 217 -7.68 -32.78 3.27
CA ARG A 217 -8.75 -33.34 2.41
C ARG A 217 -10.13 -32.77 2.74
N GLY A 218 -10.29 -32.12 3.89
CA GLY A 218 -11.53 -31.46 4.27
C GLY A 218 -11.27 -30.06 4.80
N PHE A 219 -12.14 -29.10 4.47
CA PHE A 219 -11.94 -27.70 4.84
C PHE A 219 -11.71 -27.48 6.35
N PHE A 220 -12.38 -28.25 7.20
CA PHE A 220 -12.26 -28.12 8.66
C PHE A 220 -11.13 -28.96 9.29
N GLY A 221 -10.23 -29.47 8.47
CA GLY A 221 -9.03 -30.19 8.87
C GLY A 221 -9.26 -31.67 9.22
N PRO A 222 -8.25 -32.31 9.86
CA PRO A 222 -6.99 -31.70 10.30
C PRO A 222 -6.10 -31.29 9.11
N TYR A 223 -5.34 -30.22 9.29
CA TYR A 223 -4.33 -29.78 8.32
C TYR A 223 -2.95 -30.31 8.73
N GLU A 224 -2.19 -30.79 7.75
CA GLU A 224 -0.75 -30.96 7.87
C GLU A 224 -0.02 -29.72 7.34
N GLU A 225 1.18 -29.45 7.85
CA GLU A 225 1.94 -28.23 7.60
C GLU A 225 3.36 -28.45 7.07
N LYS A 226 3.87 -27.49 6.31
CA LYS A 226 5.27 -27.42 5.86
C LYS A 226 5.72 -25.97 5.73
N VAL A 227 6.97 -25.67 6.07
CA VAL A 227 7.63 -24.41 5.69
C VAL A 227 8.10 -24.54 4.24
N VAL A 228 7.70 -23.59 3.39
CA VAL A 228 7.88 -23.69 1.93
C VAL A 228 8.67 -22.54 1.31
N LEU A 229 8.89 -21.46 2.08
CA LEU A 229 9.79 -20.37 1.74
C LEU A 229 10.31 -19.72 3.02
N GLU A 230 11.63 -19.59 3.17
CA GLU A 230 12.26 -18.85 4.26
C GLU A 230 13.48 -18.08 3.75
N GLN A 231 14.06 -17.18 4.54
CA GLN A 231 15.16 -16.33 4.08
C GLN A 231 16.36 -17.14 3.55
N GLY A 232 16.72 -18.26 4.20
CA GLY A 232 17.92 -19.01 3.90
C GLY A 232 19.19 -18.14 3.94
N ASP A 233 20.06 -18.30 2.95
CA ASP A 233 21.30 -17.53 2.80
C ASP A 233 21.13 -16.24 1.96
N THR A 234 19.89 -15.77 1.80
CA THR A 234 19.56 -14.62 0.93
C THR A 234 19.43 -13.31 1.70
N ASP A 235 19.53 -12.18 1.00
CA ASP A 235 19.26 -10.84 1.54
C ASP A 235 17.75 -10.51 1.60
N VAL A 236 16.87 -11.46 1.23
CA VAL A 236 15.42 -11.30 1.25
C VAL A 236 14.87 -11.77 2.60
N ASN A 237 14.98 -10.90 3.61
CA ASN A 237 14.49 -11.18 4.94
C ASN A 237 12.96 -11.33 4.99
N GLY A 238 12.49 -12.28 5.81
CA GLY A 238 11.09 -12.41 6.15
C GLY A 238 10.15 -12.48 4.93
N PRO A 239 10.32 -13.44 3.99
CA PRO A 239 9.35 -13.63 2.93
C PRO A 239 7.98 -13.87 3.55
N HIS A 240 7.05 -12.96 3.31
CA HIS A 240 5.81 -12.91 4.06
C HIS A 240 4.67 -12.54 3.13
N GLN A 241 3.52 -13.18 3.36
CA GLN A 241 2.22 -12.97 2.75
C GLN A 241 2.22 -12.76 1.24
N GLY A 242 1.55 -13.66 0.54
CA GLY A 242 1.69 -13.73 -0.89
C GLY A 242 0.51 -14.34 -1.60
N ALA A 243 0.70 -14.57 -2.90
CA ALA A 243 -0.26 -15.16 -3.79
C ALA A 243 0.41 -16.20 -4.67
N TRP A 244 -0.15 -17.41 -4.64
CA TRP A 244 0.14 -18.42 -5.63
C TRP A 244 -0.73 -18.20 -6.86
N VAL A 245 -0.10 -18.18 -8.04
CA VAL A 245 -0.77 -18.05 -9.33
C VAL A 245 -0.13 -18.98 -10.36
N SER A 246 -0.96 -19.60 -11.20
CA SER A 246 -0.51 -20.44 -12.32
C SER A 246 -0.68 -19.71 -13.66
N THR A 247 0.27 -19.87 -14.57
CA THR A 247 0.20 -19.35 -15.96
C THR A 247 -0.70 -20.23 -16.83
N PRO A 248 -1.13 -19.76 -18.02
CA PRO A 248 -1.82 -20.61 -19.00
C PRO A 248 -0.99 -21.81 -19.48
N SER A 249 0.35 -21.71 -19.44
CA SER A 249 1.28 -22.81 -19.75
C SER A 249 1.45 -23.82 -18.62
N GLY A 250 0.85 -23.58 -17.44
CA GLY A 250 0.93 -24.46 -16.28
C GLY A 250 2.16 -24.23 -15.38
N GLU A 251 2.85 -23.11 -15.54
CA GLU A 251 3.90 -22.72 -14.59
C GLU A 251 3.29 -22.11 -13.33
N ASP A 252 3.80 -22.52 -12.17
CA ASP A 252 3.40 -21.95 -10.89
C ASP A 252 4.40 -20.87 -10.44
N TRP A 253 3.85 -19.79 -9.90
CA TRP A 253 4.59 -18.65 -9.40
C TRP A 253 4.02 -18.20 -8.06
N PHE A 254 4.88 -17.65 -7.22
CA PHE A 254 4.49 -17.10 -5.92
C PHE A 254 4.97 -15.67 -5.78
N LEU A 255 4.05 -14.74 -5.58
CA LEU A 255 4.36 -13.37 -5.21
C LEU A 255 4.32 -13.25 -3.70
N HIS A 256 5.26 -12.53 -3.10
CA HIS A 256 5.26 -12.21 -1.67
C HIS A 256 5.87 -10.83 -1.45
N PHE A 257 5.81 -10.28 -0.24
CA PHE A 257 6.55 -9.06 0.06
C PHE A 257 7.83 -9.30 0.89
N GLN A 258 8.71 -8.30 0.88
CA GLN A 258 9.84 -8.10 1.79
C GLN A 258 9.68 -6.75 2.51
N GLN A 259 9.77 -6.71 3.84
CA GLN A 259 9.78 -5.44 4.59
C GLN A 259 11.15 -4.76 4.53
N ARG A 260 11.18 -3.51 4.04
CA ARG A 260 12.40 -2.72 3.80
C ARG A 260 12.36 -1.34 4.47
N GLY A 261 11.99 -1.30 5.75
CA GLY A 261 12.01 -0.10 6.58
C GLY A 261 11.22 1.05 5.94
N ALA A 262 11.87 2.20 5.73
CA ALA A 262 11.23 3.39 5.15
C ALA A 262 10.66 3.18 3.73
N TYR A 263 11.07 2.14 3.01
CA TYR A 263 10.48 1.82 1.71
C TYR A 263 9.20 0.99 1.80
N GLY A 264 8.81 0.55 3.00
CA GLY A 264 7.63 -0.28 3.22
C GLY A 264 7.85 -1.72 2.75
N ARG A 265 6.84 -2.31 2.11
CA ARG A 265 6.81 -3.73 1.74
C ARG A 265 6.89 -3.90 0.23
N LEU A 266 8.04 -4.37 -0.25
CA LEU A 266 8.36 -4.51 -1.67
C LEU A 266 7.93 -5.88 -2.19
N VAL A 267 7.39 -5.99 -3.40
CA VAL A 267 6.88 -7.28 -3.92
C VAL A 267 7.94 -8.00 -4.72
N HIS A 268 8.11 -9.28 -4.39
CA HIS A 268 9.01 -10.23 -5.02
C HIS A 268 8.19 -11.30 -5.74
N LEU A 269 8.71 -11.78 -6.86
CA LEU A 269 8.18 -12.91 -7.63
C LEU A 269 9.15 -14.08 -7.52
N GLN A 270 8.66 -15.25 -7.12
CA GLN A 270 9.43 -16.48 -6.96
C GLN A 270 8.90 -17.56 -7.90
N PRO A 271 9.77 -18.37 -8.53
CA PRO A 271 9.32 -19.59 -9.18
C PRO A 271 8.71 -20.54 -8.14
N MET A 272 7.73 -21.32 -8.54
CA MET A 272 7.15 -22.36 -7.70
C MET A 272 7.03 -23.66 -8.51
N ARG A 273 7.27 -24.78 -7.85
CA ARG A 273 7.04 -26.12 -8.40
C ARG A 273 6.51 -27.04 -7.32
N TRP A 274 5.97 -28.17 -7.72
CA TRP A 274 5.54 -29.23 -6.79
C TRP A 274 6.66 -30.28 -6.65
N ASP A 275 6.90 -30.75 -5.43
CA ASP A 275 7.78 -31.89 -5.18
C ASP A 275 7.04 -33.24 -5.32
N ASP A 276 7.78 -34.34 -5.20
CA ASP A 276 7.24 -35.70 -5.37
C ASP A 276 6.17 -36.07 -4.32
N ASP A 277 6.17 -35.38 -3.16
CA ASP A 277 5.19 -35.55 -2.09
C ASP A 277 3.98 -34.60 -2.25
N GLY A 278 3.94 -33.84 -3.35
CA GLY A 278 2.89 -32.90 -3.70
C GLY A 278 2.89 -31.64 -2.84
N TRP A 279 4.04 -31.20 -2.33
CA TRP A 279 4.20 -29.91 -1.64
C TRP A 279 4.79 -28.85 -2.57
N PRO A 280 4.41 -27.57 -2.39
CA PRO A 280 5.03 -26.49 -3.13
C PRO A 280 6.46 -26.26 -2.64
N VAL A 281 7.37 -26.08 -3.58
CA VAL A 281 8.76 -25.64 -3.38
C VAL A 281 8.89 -24.29 -4.06
N ILE A 282 9.05 -23.25 -3.26
CA ILE A 282 9.07 -21.86 -3.72
C ILE A 282 10.51 -21.34 -3.74
N GLY A 283 10.85 -20.55 -4.75
CA GLY A 283 12.20 -20.03 -4.94
C GLY A 283 13.19 -21.14 -5.32
N ASP A 284 14.46 -20.95 -4.95
CA ASP A 284 15.48 -21.97 -5.09
C ASP A 284 15.48 -22.85 -3.84
N ALA A 285 14.82 -24.00 -3.94
CA ALA A 285 14.71 -24.99 -2.86
C ALA A 285 14.20 -24.44 -1.51
N GLY A 286 13.27 -23.48 -1.54
CA GLY A 286 12.70 -22.85 -0.33
C GLY A 286 13.35 -21.53 0.05
N ALA A 287 14.29 -20.99 -0.76
CA ALA A 287 14.90 -19.68 -0.55
C ALA A 287 14.59 -18.69 -1.69
N PRO A 288 14.32 -17.39 -1.40
CA PRO A 288 14.05 -16.38 -2.42
C PRO A 288 15.18 -16.21 -3.45
N VAL A 289 14.83 -16.10 -4.74
CA VAL A 289 15.78 -15.75 -5.79
C VAL A 289 15.81 -14.23 -6.04
N ALA A 290 17.00 -13.68 -6.28
CA ALA A 290 17.17 -12.28 -6.65
C ALA A 290 16.94 -12.03 -8.15
N VAL A 291 17.34 -12.98 -8.99
CA VAL A 291 17.23 -12.93 -10.46
C VAL A 291 16.75 -14.29 -10.95
N HIS A 292 15.79 -14.29 -11.87
CA HIS A 292 15.32 -15.52 -12.51
C HIS A 292 14.85 -15.26 -13.95
N ARG A 293 14.60 -16.33 -14.71
CA ARG A 293 13.96 -16.21 -16.03
C ARG A 293 12.56 -15.63 -15.86
N LYS A 294 12.09 -14.85 -16.84
CA LYS A 294 10.69 -14.43 -16.88
C LYS A 294 9.78 -15.67 -17.03
N PRO A 295 8.52 -15.59 -16.54
CA PRO A 295 7.51 -16.59 -16.88
C PRO A 295 7.40 -16.79 -18.39
N ASP A 296 7.07 -18.01 -18.83
CA ASP A 296 6.84 -18.31 -20.24
C ASP A 296 5.47 -17.76 -20.69
N LEU A 297 5.46 -16.45 -20.88
CA LEU A 297 4.30 -15.64 -21.23
C LEU A 297 4.67 -14.72 -22.41
N PRO A 298 3.68 -14.29 -23.23
CA PRO A 298 3.93 -13.35 -24.30
C PRO A 298 4.63 -12.08 -23.79
N PRO A 299 5.61 -11.55 -24.53
CA PRO A 299 6.32 -10.35 -24.11
C PRO A 299 5.35 -9.16 -24.05
N GLN A 300 5.46 -8.36 -22.98
CA GLN A 300 4.81 -7.05 -22.89
C GLN A 300 5.86 -5.93 -22.76
N PRO A 301 5.51 -4.69 -23.17
CA PRO A 301 6.38 -3.53 -22.94
C PRO A 301 6.70 -3.36 -21.46
N THR A 302 7.91 -2.89 -21.15
CA THR A 302 8.26 -2.51 -19.79
C THR A 302 7.28 -1.48 -19.25
N ALA A 303 6.75 -1.75 -18.06
CA ALA A 303 5.78 -0.89 -17.40
C ALA A 303 6.03 -0.89 -15.90
N ALA A 304 5.80 0.27 -15.28
CA ALA A 304 5.82 0.45 -13.85
C ALA A 304 4.62 1.32 -13.45
N PRO A 305 4.13 1.23 -12.20
CA PRO A 305 3.13 2.16 -11.69
C PRO A 305 3.60 3.61 -11.87
N ALA A 306 2.71 4.47 -12.36
CA ALA A 306 3.04 5.88 -12.60
C ALA A 306 3.51 6.57 -11.31
N THR A 307 4.56 7.38 -11.42
CA THR A 307 5.09 8.20 -10.32
C THR A 307 5.02 9.69 -10.59
N ASP A 308 5.05 10.07 -11.87
CA ASP A 308 5.07 11.46 -12.32
C ASP A 308 3.65 11.97 -12.53
N ASP A 309 3.45 13.28 -12.39
CA ASP A 309 2.16 13.89 -12.65
C ASP A 309 2.29 15.35 -13.11
N ASP A 310 1.67 15.67 -14.24
CA ASP A 310 1.45 17.06 -14.68
C ASP A 310 0.11 17.62 -14.22
N PHE A 311 -0.71 16.77 -13.59
CA PHE A 311 -2.04 17.08 -13.10
C PHE A 311 -2.97 17.62 -14.20
N PRO A 312 -3.13 16.88 -15.32
CA PRO A 312 -3.87 17.37 -16.48
C PRO A 312 -5.33 17.68 -16.10
N GLY A 313 -5.79 18.88 -16.45
CA GLY A 313 -7.14 19.34 -16.11
C GLY A 313 -7.38 19.55 -14.62
N GLY A 314 -6.33 19.86 -13.84
CA GLY A 314 -6.43 20.09 -12.40
C GLY A 314 -6.70 18.84 -11.57
N ARG A 315 -6.43 17.65 -12.11
CA ARG A 315 -6.74 16.35 -11.50
C ARG A 315 -5.45 15.62 -11.15
N TYR A 316 -5.40 15.02 -9.98
CA TYR A 316 -4.32 14.09 -9.63
C TYR A 316 -4.55 12.70 -10.23
N GLY A 317 -3.46 12.06 -10.63
CA GLY A 317 -3.44 10.72 -11.18
C GLY A 317 -3.73 9.65 -10.14
N ARG A 318 -3.82 8.40 -10.61
CA ARG A 318 -4.23 7.23 -9.79
C ARG A 318 -3.22 6.89 -8.69
N GLN A 319 -1.98 7.32 -8.82
CA GLN A 319 -0.91 7.04 -7.88
C GLN A 319 -1.03 7.84 -6.57
N TRP A 320 -1.93 8.82 -6.53
CA TRP A 320 -2.20 9.65 -5.37
C TRP A 320 -3.35 9.12 -4.52
N GLN A 321 -3.17 9.18 -3.20
CA GLN A 321 -4.16 8.81 -2.19
C GLN A 321 -4.19 9.88 -1.08
N TRP A 322 -5.38 10.19 -0.58
CA TRP A 322 -5.59 10.97 0.63
C TRP A 322 -5.37 10.13 1.89
N THR A 323 -4.98 10.81 2.97
CA THR A 323 -4.78 10.21 4.30
C THR A 323 -6.08 9.98 5.09
N ALA A 324 -7.22 10.41 4.56
CA ALA A 324 -8.56 10.24 5.12
C ALA A 324 -9.62 10.36 4.01
N ASN A 325 -10.88 10.01 4.30
CA ASN A 325 -12.00 10.20 3.37
C ASN A 325 -12.06 11.64 2.85
N PRO A 326 -11.99 11.86 1.51
CA PRO A 326 -11.94 13.20 0.97
C PRO A 326 -13.23 13.96 1.24
N GLN A 327 -13.06 15.26 1.49
CA GLN A 327 -14.15 16.23 1.55
C GLN A 327 -14.10 17.13 0.32
N ASP A 328 -15.26 17.62 -0.08
CA ASP A 328 -15.37 18.55 -1.19
C ASP A 328 -14.52 19.81 -0.95
N GLY A 329 -13.82 20.25 -1.99
CA GLY A 329 -13.07 21.49 -1.98
C GLY A 329 -11.62 21.38 -1.49
N TRP A 330 -11.09 20.21 -1.13
CA TRP A 330 -9.65 20.05 -0.86
C TRP A 330 -8.78 20.29 -2.10
N ALA A 331 -9.24 19.79 -3.26
CA ALA A 331 -8.64 20.05 -4.56
C ALA A 331 -9.67 20.69 -5.51
N THR A 332 -9.21 21.58 -6.39
CA THR A 332 -10.08 22.25 -7.37
C THR A 332 -9.68 21.87 -8.79
N HIS A 333 -10.61 21.31 -9.56
CA HIS A 333 -10.41 21.01 -10.98
C HIS A 333 -10.47 22.29 -11.82
N HIS A 334 -9.67 22.36 -12.90
CA HIS A 334 -9.65 23.49 -13.82
C HIS A 334 -9.21 23.06 -15.22
N SER A 335 -9.36 23.92 -16.23
CA SER A 335 -9.09 23.55 -17.63
C SER A 335 -7.62 23.43 -18.02
N GLY A 336 -6.70 23.97 -17.20
CA GLY A 336 -5.24 23.86 -17.42
C GLY A 336 -4.58 22.73 -16.63
N ASP A 337 -3.27 22.59 -16.80
CA ASP A 337 -2.42 21.67 -16.04
C ASP A 337 -2.02 22.24 -14.67
N GLY A 338 -1.56 21.36 -13.77
CA GLY A 338 -1.19 21.67 -12.40
C GLY A 338 -2.30 21.35 -11.39
N LEU A 339 -1.90 20.97 -10.18
CA LEU A 339 -2.80 20.66 -9.08
C LEU A 339 -3.05 21.93 -8.26
N ARG A 340 -4.31 22.21 -7.94
CA ARG A 340 -4.68 23.28 -7.01
C ARG A 340 -5.26 22.71 -5.72
N LEU A 341 -4.50 22.81 -4.63
CA LEU A 341 -4.95 22.45 -3.29
C LEU A 341 -5.45 23.70 -2.54
N THR A 342 -6.64 23.62 -1.95
CA THR A 342 -7.14 24.67 -1.06
C THR A 342 -6.31 24.70 0.21
N CYS A 343 -5.99 25.90 0.70
CA CYS A 343 -5.36 26.06 2.00
C CYS A 343 -6.39 25.72 3.08
N ALA A 344 -6.48 24.44 3.47
CA ALA A 344 -7.48 24.00 4.43
C ALA A 344 -7.20 24.59 5.81
N ARG A 345 -8.24 25.13 6.45
CA ARG A 345 -8.12 25.66 7.81
C ARG A 345 -8.08 24.52 8.81
N THR A 346 -7.09 24.51 9.69
CA THR A 346 -6.91 23.43 10.68
C THR A 346 -6.35 23.97 12.00
N THR A 347 -6.66 23.30 13.11
CA THR A 347 -6.00 23.51 14.40
C THR A 347 -4.65 22.81 14.47
N ASP A 348 -4.48 21.73 13.69
CA ASP A 348 -3.31 20.86 13.73
C ASP A 348 -2.26 21.34 12.70
N THR A 349 -1.99 22.65 12.68
CA THR A 349 -1.01 23.20 11.73
C THR A 349 0.39 22.71 12.02
N ASP A 350 0.74 22.12 13.15
CA ASP A 350 2.15 21.80 13.46
C ASP A 350 2.46 20.31 13.45
N ASP A 351 1.51 19.47 13.01
CA ASP A 351 1.70 18.04 12.84
C ASP A 351 1.02 17.51 11.57
N LEU A 352 1.80 17.34 10.50
CA LEU A 352 1.30 16.79 9.25
C LEU A 352 0.67 15.40 9.42
N ARG A 353 1.11 14.59 10.41
CA ARG A 353 0.63 13.21 10.56
C ARG A 353 -0.84 13.10 10.92
N ARG A 354 -1.43 14.20 11.40
CA ARG A 354 -2.83 14.28 11.85
C ARG A 354 -3.77 14.85 10.79
N LEU A 355 -3.22 15.28 9.65
CA LEU A 355 -3.99 16.03 8.66
C LEU A 355 -4.73 15.10 7.68
N PRO A 356 -6.05 15.30 7.49
CA PRO A 356 -6.83 14.47 6.58
C PRO A 356 -6.62 14.81 5.10
N ASN A 357 -6.19 16.04 4.81
CA ASN A 357 -6.09 16.63 3.48
C ASN A 357 -4.64 16.64 2.95
N LEU A 358 -3.89 15.58 3.23
CA LEU A 358 -2.58 15.34 2.61
C LEU A 358 -2.78 14.46 1.38
N LEU A 359 -2.35 14.95 0.22
CA LEU A 359 -2.31 14.14 -1.00
C LEU A 359 -0.96 13.41 -1.05
N THR A 360 -0.98 12.08 -1.04
CA THR A 360 0.22 11.27 -0.83
C THR A 360 0.44 10.24 -1.92
N GLN A 361 1.71 9.89 -2.14
CA GLN A 361 2.15 8.82 -3.04
C GLN A 361 3.29 8.04 -2.37
N ARG A 362 3.45 6.77 -2.75
CA ARG A 362 4.51 5.88 -2.25
C ARG A 362 5.91 6.41 -2.53
N LEU A 363 6.84 6.21 -1.60
CA LEU A 363 8.26 6.45 -1.79
C LEU A 363 8.88 5.31 -2.65
N PRO A 364 9.53 5.61 -3.79
CA PRO A 364 10.26 4.60 -4.55
C PRO A 364 11.44 4.03 -3.75
N ALA A 365 11.67 2.72 -3.87
CA ALA A 365 12.75 1.99 -3.21
C ALA A 365 14.06 2.02 -3.99
N GLU A 366 14.37 3.16 -4.60
CA GLU A 366 15.55 3.38 -5.43
C GLU A 366 16.09 4.80 -5.22
N PRO A 367 17.38 5.05 -5.50
CA PRO A 367 17.91 6.41 -5.52
C PRO A 367 17.20 7.29 -6.55
N VAL A 368 16.46 8.30 -6.07
CA VAL A 368 15.63 9.18 -6.91
C VAL A 368 15.69 10.63 -6.47
N ALA A 369 15.44 11.54 -7.40
CA ALA A 369 15.13 12.93 -7.15
C ALA A 369 13.64 13.18 -7.39
N VAL A 370 12.98 13.82 -6.43
CA VAL A 370 11.59 14.25 -6.51
C VAL A 370 11.58 15.76 -6.69
N GLU A 371 10.90 16.26 -7.73
CA GLU A 371 10.86 17.67 -8.08
C GLU A 371 9.42 18.14 -8.25
N VAL A 372 9.13 19.35 -7.80
CA VAL A 372 7.82 19.99 -7.99
C VAL A 372 7.95 21.52 -7.95
N GLU A 373 7.17 22.20 -8.79
CA GLU A 373 6.99 23.64 -8.67
C GLU A 373 5.82 23.96 -7.76
N LEU A 374 6.05 24.82 -6.77
CA LEU A 374 5.05 25.29 -5.83
C LEU A 374 4.80 26.79 -6.02
N ARG A 375 3.53 27.18 -6.00
CA ARG A 375 3.10 28.58 -5.87
C ARG A 375 2.05 28.73 -4.76
N LEU A 376 2.29 29.66 -3.83
CA LEU A 376 1.33 29.99 -2.77
C LEU A 376 0.48 31.21 -3.19
N HIS A 377 -0.84 31.01 -3.30
CA HIS A 377 -1.79 32.07 -3.69
C HIS A 377 -2.53 32.69 -2.50
N SER A 378 -2.44 32.07 -1.31
CA SER A 378 -3.10 32.56 -0.10
C SER A 378 -2.45 33.84 0.44
N GLN A 379 -3.27 34.85 0.79
CA GLN A 379 -2.83 36.06 1.49
C GLN A 379 -2.95 35.95 3.02
N GLU A 380 -3.47 34.82 3.53
CA GLU A 380 -3.67 34.61 4.96
C GLU A 380 -2.34 34.41 5.65
N VAL A 381 -2.09 35.17 6.73
CA VAL A 381 -0.91 34.99 7.57
C VAL A 381 -0.87 33.56 8.12
N GLY A 382 0.30 32.93 8.03
CA GLY A 382 0.51 31.53 8.43
C GLY A 382 0.05 30.49 7.41
N ALA A 383 -0.61 30.90 6.31
CA ALA A 383 -0.90 29.95 5.23
C ALA A 383 0.38 29.37 4.65
N ARG A 384 0.36 28.08 4.37
CA ARG A 384 1.56 27.32 4.01
C ARG A 384 1.25 26.13 3.14
N ALA A 385 2.22 25.74 2.32
CA ALA A 385 2.12 24.60 1.41
C ALA A 385 3.51 24.04 1.14
N GLY A 386 3.62 22.75 0.83
CA GLY A 386 4.93 22.13 0.66
C GLY A 386 4.91 20.72 0.10
N LEU A 387 6.12 20.23 -0.16
CA LEU A 387 6.46 18.85 -0.48
C LEU A 387 7.08 18.21 0.76
N ALA A 388 6.53 17.08 1.19
CA ALA A 388 6.93 16.38 2.41
C ALA A 388 7.43 14.95 2.12
N VAL A 389 8.37 14.48 2.92
CA VAL A 389 8.63 13.06 3.17
C VAL A 389 7.99 12.73 4.51
N LEU A 390 6.96 11.89 4.49
CA LEU A 390 6.09 11.58 5.63
C LEU A 390 6.39 10.18 6.17
N GLY A 391 6.50 10.08 7.48
CA GLY A 391 6.73 8.89 8.27
C GLY A 391 6.25 9.13 9.70
N ASP A 392 6.60 8.25 10.63
CA ASP A 392 6.49 8.58 12.05
C ASP A 392 7.28 9.87 12.34
N ALA A 393 8.50 9.98 11.80
CA ALA A 393 9.18 11.25 11.58
C ALA A 393 8.87 11.80 10.19
N TYR A 394 8.77 13.12 10.04
CA TYR A 394 8.60 13.76 8.73
C TYR A 394 9.48 14.99 8.58
N SER A 395 9.74 15.37 7.33
CA SER A 395 10.40 16.61 6.96
C SER A 395 9.81 17.16 5.66
N TRP A 396 9.68 18.47 5.55
CA TRP A 396 9.09 19.13 4.39
C TRP A 396 9.72 20.47 4.08
N ILE A 397 9.69 20.82 2.80
CA ILE A 397 10.11 22.12 2.27
C ILE A 397 8.96 22.78 1.52
N GLY A 398 8.87 24.11 1.57
CA GLY A 398 7.78 24.81 0.92
C GLY A 398 7.73 26.30 1.19
N LEU A 399 6.53 26.86 1.10
CA LEU A 399 6.26 28.27 1.29
C LEU A 399 5.34 28.49 2.48
N GLN A 400 5.57 29.57 3.22
CA GLN A 400 4.69 30.07 4.28
C GLN A 400 4.53 31.59 4.18
N ARG A 401 3.32 32.09 4.41
CA ARG A 401 3.03 33.51 4.57
C ARG A 401 3.46 33.97 5.98
N GLY A 402 4.44 34.85 6.06
CA GLY A 402 4.95 35.45 7.29
C GLY A 402 3.95 36.42 7.94
N ALA A 403 4.26 36.83 9.18
CA ALA A 403 3.42 37.74 9.96
C ALA A 403 3.31 39.15 9.34
N ASP A 404 4.32 39.56 8.58
CA ASP A 404 4.38 40.83 7.84
C ASP A 404 3.75 40.73 6.42
N GLY A 405 3.18 39.57 6.08
CA GLY A 405 2.59 39.31 4.77
C GLY A 405 3.58 38.89 3.68
N THR A 406 4.87 38.84 3.97
CA THR A 406 5.88 38.32 3.04
C THR A 406 5.71 36.81 2.84
N VAL A 407 6.05 36.30 1.66
CA VAL A 407 6.13 34.84 1.44
C VAL A 407 7.56 34.41 1.72
N MET A 408 7.70 33.40 2.57
CA MET A 408 8.97 32.84 3.00
C MET A 408 9.08 31.41 2.50
N PHE A 409 10.26 31.03 2.02
CA PHE A 409 10.66 29.63 1.97
C PHE A 409 10.90 29.13 3.40
N VAL A 410 10.41 27.93 3.70
CA VAL A 410 10.59 27.26 4.99
C VAL A 410 10.97 25.80 4.79
N HIS A 411 11.78 25.28 5.71
CA HIS A 411 12.11 23.86 5.82
C HIS A 411 11.90 23.43 7.26
N ARG A 412 11.03 22.44 7.48
CA ARG A 412 10.67 21.95 8.81
C ARG A 412 10.74 20.44 8.92
N PHE A 413 10.84 19.97 10.16
CA PHE A 413 10.85 18.55 10.48
C PHE A 413 10.20 18.28 11.84
N ALA A 414 9.73 17.04 12.02
CA ALA A 414 9.28 16.52 13.30
C ALA A 414 9.80 15.10 13.51
N GLU A 415 10.16 14.77 14.74
CA GLU A 415 10.57 13.44 15.17
C GLU A 415 9.32 12.58 15.52
N PRO A 416 9.45 11.24 15.64
CA PRO A 416 8.33 10.29 15.79
C PRO A 416 7.27 10.61 16.83
N VAL A 417 7.67 11.28 17.91
CA VAL A 417 6.80 11.58 19.06
C VAL A 417 6.73 13.07 19.36
N ALA A 418 7.24 13.93 18.47
CA ALA A 418 7.21 15.36 18.66
C ALA A 418 5.77 15.89 18.51
N ASP A 419 5.31 16.72 19.45
CA ASP A 419 3.98 17.35 19.40
C ASP A 419 3.89 18.48 18.36
N ARG A 420 5.03 18.97 17.88
CA ARG A 420 5.15 20.04 16.89
C ARG A 420 6.41 19.90 16.06
N GLU A 421 6.34 20.38 14.83
CA GLU A 421 7.51 20.58 13.97
C GLU A 421 8.45 21.69 14.47
N ARG A 422 9.69 21.65 13.96
CA ARG A 422 10.75 22.64 14.18
C ARG A 422 11.35 23.05 12.84
N ASP A 423 11.95 24.23 12.79
CA ASP A 423 12.72 24.66 11.62
C ASP A 423 13.99 23.81 11.48
N ALA A 424 14.18 23.24 10.29
CA ALA A 424 15.40 22.51 9.90
C ALA A 424 16.47 23.46 9.34
N SER A 425 16.08 24.65 8.89
CA SER A 425 16.95 25.75 8.49
C SER A 425 16.26 27.10 8.72
N GLU A 426 17.04 28.18 8.77
CA GLU A 426 16.47 29.53 8.83
C GLU A 426 15.56 29.80 7.62
N PRO A 427 14.33 30.32 7.82
CA PRO A 427 13.46 30.76 6.74
C PRO A 427 14.11 31.87 5.91
N CYS A 428 13.84 31.91 4.60
CA CYS A 428 14.34 32.98 3.74
C CYS A 428 13.26 33.55 2.81
N PRO A 429 13.38 34.81 2.34
CA PRO A 429 12.37 35.43 1.50
C PRO A 429 12.17 34.72 0.16
N ALA A 430 10.92 34.53 -0.24
CA ALA A 430 10.50 34.03 -1.55
C ALA A 430 9.44 34.98 -2.15
N PRO A 431 9.81 36.23 -2.49
CA PRO A 431 8.87 37.32 -2.76
C PRO A 431 7.96 37.09 -3.98
N SER A 432 8.37 36.24 -4.92
CA SER A 432 7.56 35.83 -6.08
C SER A 432 6.36 34.95 -5.69
N GLY A 433 6.35 34.40 -4.48
CA GLY A 433 5.40 33.40 -4.03
C GLY A 433 5.52 32.07 -4.78
N ARG A 434 6.64 31.84 -5.48
CA ARG A 434 6.96 30.64 -6.26
C ARG A 434 8.30 30.07 -5.81
N VAL A 435 8.40 28.74 -5.79
CA VAL A 435 9.65 28.01 -5.52
C VAL A 435 9.66 26.70 -6.30
N HIS A 436 10.82 26.30 -6.80
CA HIS A 436 11.07 24.93 -7.27
C HIS A 436 11.65 24.12 -6.10
N LEU A 437 11.00 23.02 -5.75
CA LEU A 437 11.38 22.15 -4.64
C LEU A 437 11.98 20.86 -5.19
N ARG A 438 13.07 20.40 -4.59
CA ARG A 438 13.72 19.14 -4.94
C ARG A 438 14.11 18.36 -3.69
N ILE A 439 13.84 17.07 -3.68
CA ILE A 439 14.28 16.13 -2.64
C ILE A 439 15.07 15.01 -3.30
N GLU A 440 16.33 14.87 -2.93
CA GLU A 440 17.17 13.74 -3.35
C GLU A 440 17.12 12.66 -2.28
N ILE A 441 16.57 11.50 -2.64
CA ILE A 441 16.44 10.33 -1.77
C ILE A 441 17.51 9.34 -2.19
N GLY A 442 18.56 9.20 -1.39
CA GLY A 442 19.64 8.24 -1.61
C GLY A 442 19.39 6.89 -0.94
N THR A 443 20.43 6.05 -0.91
CA THR A 443 20.43 4.76 -0.22
C THR A 443 19.94 4.87 1.22
N ASN A 444 19.17 3.86 1.68
CA ASN A 444 18.54 3.82 3.00
C ASN A 444 17.59 5.01 3.27
N ALA A 445 16.92 5.50 2.24
CA ALA A 445 15.94 6.59 2.28
C ALA A 445 16.48 7.87 2.95
N ARG A 446 17.77 8.18 2.75
CA ARG A 446 18.40 9.41 3.22
C ARG A 446 18.08 10.57 2.28
N CYS A 447 17.36 11.55 2.79
CA CYS A 447 16.79 12.67 2.03
C CYS A 447 17.65 13.93 2.19
N ARG A 448 18.01 14.55 1.06
CA ARG A 448 18.59 15.90 0.99
C ARG A 448 17.60 16.85 0.32
N PHE A 449 17.42 18.02 0.90
CA PHE A 449 16.41 18.98 0.45
C PHE A 449 17.07 20.16 -0.25
N PHE A 450 16.46 20.59 -1.36
CA PHE A 450 16.90 21.71 -2.16
C PHE A 450 15.71 22.58 -2.56
N TYR A 451 15.97 23.87 -2.74
CA TYR A 451 14.98 24.84 -3.19
C TYR A 451 15.60 25.84 -4.15
N ASP A 452 14.78 26.40 -5.04
CA ASP A 452 15.15 27.53 -5.91
C ASP A 452 14.03 28.56 -5.94
N VAL A 453 14.32 29.77 -5.46
CA VAL A 453 13.40 30.93 -5.45
C VAL A 453 13.60 31.88 -6.64
N GLY A 454 14.48 31.53 -7.59
CA GLY A 454 14.81 32.31 -8.79
C GLY A 454 16.31 32.61 -8.97
N ASP A 455 17.16 32.19 -8.03
CA ASP A 455 18.60 32.48 -8.01
C ASP A 455 19.46 31.21 -8.22
N GLY A 456 18.84 30.09 -8.55
CA GLY A 456 19.47 28.78 -8.67
C GLY A 456 19.26 27.88 -7.44
N PRO A 457 19.49 26.56 -7.59
CA PRO A 457 19.22 25.58 -6.56
C PRO A 457 20.15 25.73 -5.34
N ARG A 458 19.57 25.71 -4.15
CA ARG A 458 20.28 25.80 -2.86
C ARG A 458 19.89 24.63 -1.94
N PRO A 459 20.85 23.99 -1.24
CA PRO A 459 20.52 23.00 -0.23
C PRO A 459 19.87 23.65 0.99
N SER A 460 19.09 22.88 1.75
CA SER A 460 18.46 23.32 2.99
C SER A 460 18.48 22.23 4.05
N GLY A 461 18.82 22.62 5.28
CA GLY A 461 18.82 21.73 6.45
C GLY A 461 19.86 20.63 6.40
N GLN A 462 19.78 19.71 7.37
CA GLN A 462 20.61 18.51 7.43
C GLN A 462 19.98 17.35 6.64
N VAL A 463 20.75 16.29 6.42
CA VAL A 463 20.23 15.04 5.85
C VAL A 463 19.19 14.45 6.78
N PHE A 464 17.98 14.21 6.27
CA PHE A 464 16.90 13.56 7.00
C PHE A 464 16.87 12.06 6.67
N ALA A 465 16.67 11.21 7.67
CA ALA A 465 16.43 9.79 7.45
C ALA A 465 14.92 9.53 7.47
N ALA A 466 14.34 9.12 6.33
CA ALA A 466 12.94 8.77 6.29
C ALA A 466 12.66 7.58 7.20
N THR A 467 11.45 7.54 7.75
CA THR A 467 11.00 6.46 8.64
C THR A 467 9.69 5.87 8.12
N PRO A 468 9.39 4.59 8.38
CA PRO A 468 8.06 4.04 8.15
C PRO A 468 6.98 4.89 8.82
N TRP A 469 5.75 4.78 8.36
CA TRP A 469 4.60 5.44 8.98
C TRP A 469 3.64 4.42 9.60
N ARG A 470 4.01 3.86 10.75
CA ARG A 470 3.35 2.65 11.31
C ARG A 470 3.54 1.43 10.39
N TRP A 471 2.48 0.96 9.73
CA TRP A 471 2.43 -0.30 8.97
C TRP A 471 2.86 -0.19 7.50
N VAL A 472 3.24 1.00 7.08
CA VAL A 472 3.54 1.36 5.70
C VAL A 472 4.92 2.01 5.60
N GLY A 473 5.45 2.04 4.39
CA GLY A 473 6.62 2.85 4.06
C GLY A 473 6.37 4.35 4.25
N ALA A 474 7.45 5.11 4.21
CA ALA A 474 7.39 6.55 4.08
C ALA A 474 6.64 6.93 2.80
N LEU A 475 6.04 8.12 2.80
CA LEU A 475 5.29 8.66 1.68
C LEU A 475 5.85 10.00 1.23
N LEU A 476 5.66 10.31 -0.03
CA LEU A 476 5.72 11.68 -0.54
C LEU A 476 4.37 12.33 -0.32
N GLY A 477 4.35 13.59 0.10
CA GLY A 477 3.11 14.31 0.40
C GLY A 477 3.09 15.74 -0.15
N LEU A 478 1.97 16.13 -0.72
CA LEU A 478 1.64 17.52 -1.07
C LEU A 478 0.53 18.02 -0.16
N PHE A 479 0.66 19.25 0.31
CA PHE A 479 -0.33 19.85 1.22
C PHE A 479 -0.47 21.35 1.05
N ALA A 480 -1.62 21.87 1.44
CA ALA A 480 -1.87 23.30 1.59
C ALA A 480 -2.77 23.55 2.80
N LEU A 481 -2.35 24.44 3.69
CA LEU A 481 -2.98 24.70 4.98
C LEU A 481 -3.07 26.19 5.26
N ALA A 482 -4.00 26.55 6.13
CA ALA A 482 -4.07 27.85 6.76
C ALA A 482 -4.45 27.69 8.25
N PRO A 483 -4.08 28.67 9.09
CA PRO A 483 -4.58 28.71 10.46
C PRO A 483 -6.11 28.82 10.52
N VAL A 484 -6.67 28.47 11.68
CA VAL A 484 -8.09 28.64 11.98
C VAL A 484 -8.53 30.08 11.71
N GLY A 485 -9.71 30.24 11.11
CA GLY A 485 -10.27 31.52 10.68
C GLY A 485 -11.59 31.31 9.97
N THR A 486 -12.15 32.37 9.39
CA THR A 486 -13.42 32.33 8.66
C THR A 486 -13.21 32.41 7.15
N GLY A 487 -14.13 31.83 6.38
CA GLY A 487 -14.10 31.89 4.91
C GLY A 487 -12.94 31.14 4.25
N HIS A 488 -12.83 31.31 2.92
CA HIS A 488 -11.78 30.69 2.11
C HIS A 488 -10.41 31.30 2.40
N ALA A 489 -9.41 30.45 2.62
CA ALA A 489 -8.04 30.87 2.95
C ALA A 489 -7.10 30.86 1.74
N GLY A 490 -7.62 30.91 0.51
CA GLY A 490 -6.82 30.78 -0.71
C GLY A 490 -6.39 29.35 -1.02
N ALA A 491 -5.33 29.20 -1.81
CA ALA A 491 -4.87 27.92 -2.34
C ALA A 491 -3.37 27.91 -2.60
N ALA A 492 -2.82 26.72 -2.88
CA ALA A 492 -1.51 26.51 -3.46
C ALA A 492 -1.62 25.75 -4.79
N GLY A 493 -0.79 26.13 -5.75
CA GLY A 493 -0.63 25.45 -7.03
C GLY A 493 0.64 24.62 -7.06
N PHE A 494 0.55 23.40 -7.57
CA PHE A 494 1.66 22.48 -7.80
C PHE A 494 1.73 22.12 -9.27
N ALA A 495 2.91 22.10 -9.86
CA ALA A 495 3.09 21.72 -11.27
C ALA A 495 4.36 20.89 -11.46
N ARG A 496 4.36 20.09 -12.53
CA ARG A 496 5.52 19.29 -12.97
C ARG A 496 6.08 18.42 -11.85
N PHE A 497 5.23 17.59 -11.23
CA PHE A 497 5.72 16.60 -10.26
C PHE A 497 6.49 15.51 -11.01
N ARG A 498 7.77 15.34 -10.68
CA ARG A 498 8.68 14.41 -11.36
C ARG A 498 9.46 13.59 -10.36
N ILE A 499 9.65 12.31 -10.69
CA ILE A 499 10.56 11.40 -10.01
C ILE A 499 11.55 10.87 -11.05
N SER A 500 12.81 11.27 -10.93
CA SER A 500 13.89 10.84 -11.82
C SER A 500 14.96 10.04 -11.06
N SER A 501 15.60 9.06 -11.70
CA SER A 501 16.71 8.33 -11.09
C SER A 501 17.90 9.26 -10.76
N LEU A 502 18.52 9.05 -9.59
CA LEU A 502 19.83 9.63 -9.27
C LEU A 502 20.91 8.73 -9.87
N HIS A 503 21.62 9.24 -10.86
CA HIS A 503 22.78 8.57 -11.48
C HIS A 503 23.99 8.54 -10.56
#